data_AF-A0A2H3SW34-F1
#
_entry.id   AF-A0A2H3SW34-F1
#
_cell.length_a   1.000
_cell.length_b   1.000
_cell.length_c   1.000
_cell.angle_alpha   90.00
_cell.angle_beta   90.00
_cell.angle_gamma   90.00
#
_symmetry.space_group_name_H-M   'P 1'
#
loop_
_entity.id
_entity.type
_entity.pdbx_description
1 polymer ?
#
loop_
_entity_poly.entity_id
_entity_poly.type
_entity_poly.pdbx_seq_one_letter_code
_entity_poly.pdbx_strand_id
1 'polypeptide(L)'
;MGAIYQAGYQVLVSLGTIDLPLCPALDFICSTANNALDRGLPKEILLQQLQILLLGDAALTTGDLVMQKDDHRLAIWQLYKYLGSSWFVRGWVFQEIILSKQSKIMIASSTVSLEGFYWICEAITQVEQRNILSVGLEDVTISAHGLAIISVMRRVWQSLHRPGDSESLTYPKFPELLSDIVSRMQTSLPQDRIYAFLGLNMDPDIRIEPNYGYSGDKVLACAAKSIIQGSRNLDIFEYLCRLGDGDNNRPFVRKPPTWVLDFTCMAHVTPFRGSIALQAANGCVMYPHRGRCDLELLVAHGKVIDRIQTRIDPRIPPYTEGMSFDFSYYVASAIRCWELSERRVPRPTAVTVFAALLGQGHCDSEMAARSLGNEQLPNMLLSVVRYYFDRLEVKVGTDQSALSGYWEEIEEAISAIWHVAYKRYLYVTQNGRLALGCTLEPGDEVYILNGCSNPVALRPTQNKTFYVQETCFLEGWMDPWGRRMINWAEEECEELELV
;
A
#
# COMPACT_ATOMS: atom_id res chain seq x y z
N MET A 1 -24.21 2.06 10.88
CA MET A 1 -23.30 1.86 12.03
C MET A 1 -22.51 3.12 12.39
N GLY A 2 -21.89 3.82 11.44
CA GLY A 2 -21.07 5.03 11.73
C GLY A 2 -21.78 6.13 12.53
N ALA A 3 -23.10 6.31 12.36
CA ALA A 3 -23.89 7.30 13.11
C ALA A 3 -23.79 7.17 14.65
N ILE A 4 -23.61 5.96 15.18
CA ILE A 4 -23.45 5.74 16.62
C ILE A 4 -22.14 6.37 17.11
N TYR A 5 -21.05 6.17 16.36
CA TYR A 5 -19.73 6.68 16.72
C TYR A 5 -19.59 8.19 16.45
N GLN A 6 -20.24 8.70 15.39
CA GLN A 6 -20.33 10.14 15.11
C GLN A 6 -21.11 10.92 16.20
N ALA A 7 -22.01 10.25 16.93
CA ALA A 7 -22.68 10.83 18.08
C ALA A 7 -21.75 10.97 19.31
N GLY A 8 -20.61 10.27 19.31
CA GLY A 8 -19.59 10.36 20.36
C GLY A 8 -18.99 11.76 20.43
N TYR A 9 -19.14 12.42 21.59
CA TYR A 9 -18.52 13.73 21.81
C TYR A 9 -17.01 13.63 22.04
N GLN A 10 -16.59 12.66 22.86
CA GLN A 10 -15.20 12.47 23.21
C GLN A 10 -14.87 10.99 23.41
N VAL A 11 -13.70 10.58 22.90
CA VAL A 11 -13.10 9.27 23.14
C VAL A 11 -11.78 9.47 23.87
N LEU A 12 -11.61 8.73 24.97
CA LEU A 12 -10.39 8.67 25.75
C LEU A 12 -9.77 7.29 25.56
N VAL A 13 -8.57 7.26 24.98
CA VAL A 13 -7.80 6.04 24.77
C VAL A 13 -6.75 5.95 25.85
N SER A 14 -6.89 4.98 26.76
CA SER A 14 -5.80 4.63 27.67
C SER A 14 -4.96 3.52 27.04
N LEU A 15 -3.67 3.79 26.79
CA LEU A 15 -2.74 2.76 26.31
C LEU A 15 -2.24 1.85 27.45
N GLY A 16 -2.83 1.98 28.65
CA GLY A 16 -2.52 1.23 29.85
C GLY A 16 -1.45 1.88 30.72
N THR A 17 -1.23 1.30 31.90
CA THR A 17 -0.06 1.55 32.74
C THR A 17 0.93 0.43 32.48
N ILE A 18 2.00 0.72 31.74
CA ILE A 18 3.14 -0.18 31.68
C ILE A 18 4.01 0.18 32.90
N ASP A 19 4.49 -0.79 33.66
CA ASP A 19 5.41 -0.59 34.79
C ASP A 19 6.77 -0.09 34.29
N LEU A 20 6.80 1.16 33.82
CA LEU A 20 7.95 1.84 33.26
C LEU A 20 8.40 2.93 34.23
N PRO A 21 9.71 3.24 34.26
CA PRO A 21 10.21 4.36 35.06
C PRO A 21 9.53 5.67 34.64
N LEU A 22 9.33 6.58 35.59
CA LEU A 22 8.85 7.93 35.29
C LEU A 22 9.81 8.59 34.29
N CYS A 23 9.25 9.16 33.22
CA CYS A 23 10.02 9.80 32.15
C CYS A 23 9.47 11.21 31.91
N PRO A 24 10.05 12.25 32.54
CA PRO A 24 9.62 13.63 32.33
C PRO A 24 9.74 14.08 30.86
N ALA A 25 10.61 13.44 30.08
CA ALA A 25 10.79 13.74 28.66
C ALA A 25 9.55 13.37 27.84
N LEU A 26 8.90 12.26 28.20
CA LEU A 26 7.63 11.84 27.59
C LEU A 26 6.52 12.86 27.87
N ASP A 27 6.42 13.34 29.11
CA ASP A 27 5.45 14.38 29.47
C ASP A 27 5.73 15.68 28.70
N PHE A 28 7.00 16.03 28.56
CA PHE A 28 7.40 17.23 27.85
C PHE A 28 7.09 17.14 26.34
N ILE A 29 7.33 15.99 25.71
CA ILE A 29 6.97 15.72 24.31
C ILE A 29 5.45 15.86 24.11
N CYS A 30 4.65 15.23 24.97
CA CYS A 30 3.19 15.32 24.90
C CYS A 30 2.68 16.75 25.08
N SER A 31 3.23 17.48 26.05
CA SER A 31 2.84 18.86 26.31
C SER A 31 3.24 19.80 25.16
N THR A 32 4.40 19.57 24.55
CA THR A 32 4.87 20.34 23.38
C THR A 32 3.93 20.16 22.20
N ALA A 33 3.52 18.92 21.91
CA ALA A 33 2.58 18.64 20.83
C ALA A 33 1.24 19.36 21.04
N ASN A 34 0.64 19.26 22.23
CA ASN A 34 -0.61 19.96 22.54
C ASN A 34 -0.46 21.48 22.46
N ASN A 35 0.57 22.04 23.10
CA ASN A 35 0.80 23.49 23.13
C ASN A 35 1.00 24.08 21.72
N ALA A 36 1.69 23.34 20.84
CA ALA A 36 1.88 23.76 19.46
C ALA A 36 0.57 23.80 18.67
N LEU A 37 -0.27 22.77 18.84
CA LEU A 37 -1.59 22.71 18.22
C LEU A 37 -2.54 23.80 18.76
N ASP A 38 -2.55 24.03 20.07
CA ASP A 38 -3.35 25.08 20.70
C ASP A 38 -2.95 26.49 20.22
N ARG A 39 -1.67 26.67 19.89
CA ARG A 39 -1.13 27.92 19.31
C ARG A 39 -1.31 28.03 17.79
N GLY A 40 -1.81 26.98 17.13
CA GLY A 40 -1.93 26.92 15.68
C GLY A 40 -0.58 27.02 14.96
N LEU A 41 0.47 26.42 15.52
CA LEU A 41 1.79 26.42 14.88
C LEU A 41 1.74 25.64 13.55
N PRO A 42 2.46 26.11 12.51
CA PRO A 42 2.67 25.35 11.28
C PRO A 42 3.25 23.95 11.58
N LYS A 43 2.82 22.96 10.79
CA LYS A 43 3.24 21.56 10.90
C LYS A 43 4.76 21.42 10.90
N GLU A 44 5.45 22.14 10.02
CA GLU A 44 6.90 22.07 9.85
C GLU A 44 7.62 22.50 11.12
N ILE A 45 7.12 23.55 11.78
CA ILE A 45 7.66 24.06 13.04
C ILE A 45 7.41 23.06 14.17
N LEU A 46 6.21 22.49 14.24
CA LEU A 46 5.87 21.45 15.22
C LEU A 46 6.77 20.21 15.03
N LEU A 47 6.89 19.70 13.81
CA LEU A 47 7.74 18.54 13.52
C LEU A 47 9.20 18.84 13.86
N GLN A 48 9.72 20.02 13.54
CA GLN A 48 11.07 20.42 13.90
C GLN A 48 11.27 20.43 15.42
N GLN A 49 10.33 20.99 16.19
CA GLN A 49 10.39 20.99 17.66
C GLN A 49 10.37 19.57 18.23
N LEU A 50 9.51 18.70 17.71
CA LEU A 50 9.44 17.30 18.13
C LEU A 50 10.71 16.53 17.77
N GLN A 51 11.28 16.75 16.58
CA GLN A 51 12.54 16.10 16.17
C GLN A 51 13.70 16.48 17.08
N ILE A 52 13.83 17.78 17.39
CA ILE A 52 14.85 18.29 18.31
C ILE A 52 14.70 17.63 19.69
N LEU A 53 13.46 17.52 20.17
CA LEU A 53 13.14 16.85 21.43
C LEU A 53 13.49 15.37 21.42
N LEU A 54 13.24 14.67 20.31
CA LEU A 54 13.50 13.23 20.20
C LEU A 54 15.01 12.93 20.06
N LEU A 55 15.75 13.79 19.36
CA LEU A 55 17.21 13.65 19.17
C LEU A 55 18.01 13.97 20.44
N GLY A 56 17.44 14.72 21.37
CA GLY A 56 18.15 15.23 22.55
C GLY A 56 19.19 16.29 22.19
N ASP A 57 19.06 16.92 21.02
CA ASP A 57 19.99 17.94 20.49
C ASP A 57 19.77 19.33 21.07
N ALA A 58 18.72 19.52 21.87
CA ALA A 58 18.50 20.76 22.59
C ALA A 58 18.69 20.58 24.09
N ALA A 59 19.60 21.38 24.65
CA ALA A 59 19.53 21.79 26.04
C ALA A 59 18.26 22.66 26.21
N LEU A 60 17.09 22.03 26.31
CA LEU A 60 15.85 22.72 26.59
C LEU A 60 15.78 22.99 28.09
N THR A 61 16.22 24.17 28.47
CA THR A 61 16.00 24.75 29.80
C THR A 61 14.55 25.22 29.91
N THR A 62 13.62 24.31 30.19
CA THR A 62 12.31 24.69 30.73
C THR A 62 12.34 24.49 32.23
N GLY A 63 12.59 25.57 32.99
CA GLY A 63 12.43 25.63 34.45
C GLY A 63 13.15 24.53 35.23
N ASP A 64 14.34 24.83 35.77
CA ASP A 64 15.14 24.01 36.70
C ASP A 64 15.47 22.55 36.32
N LEU A 65 14.91 21.99 35.24
CA LEU A 65 15.13 20.62 34.79
C LEU A 65 16.02 20.59 33.54
N VAL A 66 17.25 20.10 33.70
CA VAL A 66 18.16 19.76 32.60
C VAL A 66 17.91 18.30 32.22
N MET A 67 17.36 18.05 31.02
CA MET A 67 17.13 16.69 30.53
C MET A 67 18.45 16.07 30.05
N GLN A 68 18.72 14.81 30.40
CA GLN A 68 19.91 14.09 29.95
C GLN A 68 19.60 13.28 28.68
N LYS A 69 20.63 13.01 27.86
CA LYS A 69 20.50 12.20 26.62
C LYS A 69 19.82 10.83 26.85
N ASP A 70 20.00 10.25 28.03
CA ASP A 70 19.38 8.99 28.41
C ASP A 70 17.87 9.11 28.67
N ASP A 71 17.37 10.28 29.09
CA ASP A 71 15.94 10.54 29.28
C ASP A 71 15.19 10.56 27.94
N HIS A 72 15.81 11.10 26.88
CA HIS A 72 15.23 11.14 25.53
C HIS A 72 15.12 9.74 24.91
N ARG A 73 16.18 8.93 25.06
CA ARG A 73 16.19 7.53 24.63
C ARG A 73 15.14 6.71 25.37
N LEU A 74 15.00 6.96 26.68
CA LEU A 74 13.96 6.34 27.49
C LEU A 74 12.56 6.73 26.96
N ALA A 75 12.29 8.00 26.67
CA ALA A 75 11.00 8.45 26.13
C ALA A 75 10.65 7.76 24.81
N ILE A 76 11.59 7.67 23.86
CA ILE A 76 11.41 6.98 22.58
C ILE A 76 11.08 5.50 22.82
N TRP A 77 11.87 4.83 23.66
CA TRP A 77 11.65 3.43 23.99
C TRP A 77 10.28 3.21 24.66
N GLN A 78 9.84 4.10 25.56
CA GLN A 78 8.51 4.03 26.16
C GLN A 78 7.41 4.22 25.11
N LEU A 79 7.54 5.19 24.20
CA LEU A 79 6.58 5.41 23.11
C LEU A 79 6.42 4.15 22.26
N TYR A 80 7.51 3.47 21.90
CA TYR A 80 7.46 2.18 21.22
C TYR A 80 6.75 1.10 22.03
N LYS A 81 7.00 0.99 23.33
CA LYS A 81 6.27 0.05 24.20
C LYS A 81 4.77 0.33 24.21
N TYR A 82 4.36 1.59 24.24
CA TYR A 82 2.95 1.98 24.13
C TYR A 82 2.36 1.71 22.74
N LEU A 83 3.14 1.90 21.67
CA LEU A 83 2.76 1.53 20.30
C LEU A 83 2.63 0.01 20.11
N GLY A 84 3.27 -0.79 20.97
CA GLY A 84 3.05 -2.23 21.10
C GLY A 84 1.80 -2.64 21.87
N SER A 85 0.97 -1.69 22.33
CA SER A 85 -0.24 -1.98 23.10
C SER A 85 -1.27 -2.77 22.29
N SER A 86 -1.94 -3.71 22.97
CA SER A 86 -3.07 -4.49 22.41
C SER A 86 -4.24 -3.62 21.95
N TRP A 87 -4.28 -2.33 22.31
CA TRP A 87 -5.28 -1.41 21.78
C TRP A 87 -5.21 -1.28 20.25
N PHE A 88 -4.00 -1.26 19.67
CA PHE A 88 -3.80 -1.04 18.22
C PHE A 88 -4.27 -2.22 17.35
N VAL A 89 -4.41 -3.42 17.92
CA VAL A 89 -4.90 -4.59 17.18
C VAL A 89 -6.43 -4.75 17.25
N ARG A 90 -7.17 -3.91 17.97
CA ARG A 90 -8.62 -4.09 18.13
C ARG A 90 -9.39 -3.49 16.94
N GLY A 91 -10.19 -4.29 16.23
CA GLY A 91 -10.91 -3.81 15.05
C GLY A 91 -11.85 -2.62 15.29
N TRP A 92 -12.69 -2.68 16.33
CA TRP A 92 -13.74 -1.68 16.58
C TRP A 92 -13.21 -0.28 16.95
N VAL A 93 -11.98 -0.18 17.47
CA VAL A 93 -11.42 1.10 17.94
C VAL A 93 -11.21 2.09 16.79
N PHE A 94 -11.10 1.61 15.55
CA PHE A 94 -10.97 2.46 14.37
C PHE A 94 -12.18 3.38 14.20
N GLN A 95 -13.39 2.83 14.20
CA GLN A 95 -14.60 3.65 14.12
C GLN A 95 -14.78 4.53 15.35
N GLU A 96 -14.47 4.01 16.55
CA GLU A 96 -14.59 4.75 17.80
C GLU A 96 -13.72 6.01 17.78
N ILE A 97 -12.44 5.88 17.45
CA ILE A 97 -11.48 6.99 17.55
C ILE A 97 -11.56 7.96 16.36
N ILE A 98 -11.74 7.44 15.14
CA ILE A 98 -11.71 8.24 13.92
C ILE A 98 -12.99 9.06 13.77
N LEU A 99 -14.16 8.51 14.11
CA LEU A 99 -15.45 9.20 13.89
C LEU A 99 -15.86 10.10 15.07
N SER A 100 -15.15 10.04 16.20
CA SER A 100 -15.42 10.89 17.37
C SER A 100 -15.03 12.35 17.09
N LYS A 101 -15.80 13.30 17.67
CA LYS A 101 -15.51 14.74 17.55
C LYS A 101 -14.21 15.14 18.24
N GLN A 102 -13.88 14.49 19.34
CA GLN A 102 -12.65 14.72 20.10
C GLN A 102 -12.05 13.39 20.54
N SER A 103 -10.76 13.21 20.31
CA SER A 103 -10.05 12.00 20.70
C SER A 103 -8.76 12.39 21.42
N LYS A 104 -8.53 11.81 22.60
CA LYS A 104 -7.30 12.01 23.38
C LYS A 104 -6.69 10.66 23.74
N ILE A 105 -5.37 10.62 23.74
CA ILE A 105 -4.58 9.45 24.10
C ILE A 105 -3.91 9.74 25.44
N MET A 106 -4.09 8.84 26.39
CA MET A 106 -3.48 8.85 27.70
C MET A 106 -2.30 7.88 27.70
N ILE A 107 -1.12 8.41 28.00
CA ILE A 107 0.17 7.70 28.01
C ILE A 107 0.82 7.98 29.36
N ALA A 108 0.93 6.97 30.23
CA ALA A 108 1.35 7.16 31.62
C ALA A 108 0.54 8.28 32.33
N SER A 109 1.22 9.30 32.85
CA SER A 109 0.65 10.51 33.46
C SER A 109 0.22 11.58 32.45
N SER A 110 0.58 11.43 31.18
CA SER A 110 0.35 12.42 30.15
C SER A 110 -0.91 12.19 29.34
N THR A 111 -1.42 13.27 28.78
CA THR A 111 -2.54 13.25 27.83
C THR A 111 -2.17 14.07 26.62
N VAL A 112 -2.39 13.51 25.43
CA VAL A 112 -2.15 14.18 24.15
C VAL A 112 -3.41 14.10 23.28
N SER A 113 -3.67 15.13 22.47
CA SER A 113 -4.71 15.03 21.44
C SER A 113 -4.34 13.95 20.41
N LEU A 114 -5.33 13.36 19.74
CA LEU A 114 -5.08 12.38 18.69
C LEU A 114 -4.17 12.95 17.59
N GLU A 115 -4.40 14.20 17.20
CA GLU A 115 -3.56 14.90 16.24
C GLU A 115 -2.13 15.11 16.76
N GLY A 116 -1.96 15.51 18.01
CA GLY A 116 -0.64 15.66 18.61
C GLY A 116 0.12 14.35 18.62
N PHE A 117 -0.59 13.24 18.89
CA PHE A 117 -0.01 11.90 18.83
C PHE A 117 0.41 11.51 17.41
N TYR A 118 -0.37 11.86 16.38
CA TYR A 118 0.03 11.66 14.98
C TYR A 118 1.34 12.35 14.64
N TRP A 119 1.53 13.59 15.09
CA TRP A 119 2.76 14.34 14.86
C TRP A 119 3.95 13.79 15.64
N ILE A 120 3.72 13.29 16.87
CA ILE A 120 4.76 12.57 17.63
C ILE A 120 5.21 11.32 16.86
N CYS A 121 4.28 10.49 16.40
CA CYS A 121 4.61 9.29 15.64
C CYS A 121 5.34 9.62 14.33
N GLU A 122 4.94 10.68 13.63
CA GLU A 122 5.66 11.12 12.42
C GLU A 122 7.09 11.58 12.72
N ALA A 123 7.28 12.37 13.78
CA ALA A 123 8.59 12.81 14.18
C ALA A 123 9.50 11.63 14.56
N ILE A 124 8.97 10.60 15.23
CA ILE A 124 9.69 9.34 15.49
C ILE A 124 10.13 8.69 14.18
N THR A 125 9.21 8.49 13.22
CA THR A 125 9.53 7.87 11.93
C THR A 125 10.60 8.67 11.16
N GLN A 126 10.53 10.00 11.14
CA GLN A 126 11.54 10.83 10.46
C GLN A 126 12.90 10.79 11.16
N VAL A 127 12.93 10.71 12.49
CA VAL A 127 14.18 10.57 13.26
C VAL A 127 14.82 9.20 13.02
N GLU A 128 14.03 8.13 12.99
CA GLU A 128 14.51 6.77 12.67
C GLU A 128 15.14 6.72 11.28
N GLN A 129 14.47 7.28 10.28
CA GLN A 129 14.95 7.30 8.89
C GLN A 129 16.31 8.02 8.76
N ARG A 130 16.56 9.04 9.60
CA ARG A 130 17.83 9.78 9.62
C ARG A 130 18.93 9.10 10.44
N ASN A 131 18.59 8.28 11.43
CA ASN A 131 19.51 7.66 12.39
C ASN A 131 19.51 6.13 12.32
N ILE A 132 19.78 5.58 11.12
CA ILE A 132 19.86 4.14 10.83
C ILE A 132 20.84 3.42 11.81
N LEU A 133 20.31 2.94 12.95
CA LEU A 133 20.91 2.07 13.99
C LEU A 133 21.50 2.77 15.24
N SER A 134 20.69 2.96 16.28
CA SER A 134 21.21 2.92 17.68
C SER A 134 20.24 2.40 18.75
N VAL A 135 19.04 1.93 18.39
CA VAL A 135 18.13 1.25 19.33
C VAL A 135 18.17 -0.25 19.04
N GLY A 136 18.49 -1.06 20.06
CA GLY A 136 18.71 -2.50 19.95
C GLY A 136 17.55 -3.24 19.26
N LEU A 137 17.91 -4.12 18.33
CA LEU A 137 17.06 -4.73 17.30
C LEU A 137 15.99 -5.73 17.79
N GLU A 138 15.77 -5.90 19.10
CA GLU A 138 14.79 -6.87 19.61
C GLU A 138 13.39 -6.26 19.88
N ASP A 139 13.28 -4.95 20.11
CA ASP A 139 12.00 -4.26 20.43
C ASP A 139 11.32 -3.58 19.21
N VAL A 140 11.98 -3.58 18.03
CA VAL A 140 11.54 -2.81 16.84
C VAL A 140 10.35 -3.47 16.13
N THR A 141 10.25 -4.80 16.12
CA THR A 141 9.22 -5.53 15.35
C THR A 141 7.81 -5.37 15.93
N ILE A 142 7.65 -5.36 17.26
CA ILE A 142 6.35 -5.14 17.92
C ILE A 142 5.86 -3.71 17.69
N SER A 143 6.79 -2.76 17.68
CA SER A 143 6.52 -1.32 17.63
C SER A 143 6.16 -0.82 16.22
N ALA A 144 6.65 -1.50 15.17
CA ALA A 144 6.30 -1.24 13.78
C ALA A 144 4.80 -1.42 13.49
N HIS A 145 4.11 -2.29 14.25
CA HIS A 145 2.68 -2.50 14.07
C HIS A 145 1.86 -1.26 14.45
N GLY A 146 2.05 -0.72 15.66
CA GLY A 146 1.34 0.47 16.12
C GLY A 146 1.60 1.68 15.23
N LEU A 147 2.83 1.87 14.77
CA LEU A 147 3.19 2.92 13.81
C LEU A 147 2.48 2.74 12.45
N ALA A 148 2.39 1.52 11.94
CA ALA A 148 1.67 1.27 10.71
C ALA A 148 0.17 1.56 10.88
N ILE A 149 -0.44 1.10 11.98
CA ILE A 149 -1.86 1.36 12.26
C ILE A 149 -2.14 2.85 12.43
N ILE A 150 -1.33 3.58 13.21
CA ILE A 150 -1.54 5.00 13.46
C ILE A 150 -1.36 5.83 12.19
N SER A 151 -0.45 5.44 11.28
CA SER A 151 -0.28 6.13 10.00
C SER A 151 -1.52 6.01 9.09
N VAL A 152 -2.19 4.84 9.09
CA VAL A 152 -3.46 4.68 8.38
C VAL A 152 -4.59 5.45 9.06
N MET A 153 -4.70 5.38 10.39
CA MET A 153 -5.68 6.20 11.15
C MET A 153 -5.53 7.69 10.86
N ARG A 154 -4.28 8.19 10.84
CA ARG A 154 -3.96 9.58 10.53
C ARG A 154 -4.46 9.97 9.15
N ARG A 155 -4.15 9.18 8.12
CA ARG A 155 -4.58 9.41 6.73
C ARG A 155 -6.10 9.57 6.65
N VAL A 156 -6.83 8.60 7.19
CA VAL A 156 -8.30 8.60 7.19
C VAL A 156 -8.86 9.79 7.98
N TRP A 157 -8.29 10.07 9.15
CA TRP A 157 -8.72 11.17 10.01
C TRP A 157 -8.51 12.53 9.36
N GLN A 158 -7.33 12.76 8.76
CA GLN A 158 -6.99 13.99 8.04
C GLN A 158 -7.97 14.24 6.89
N SER A 159 -8.22 13.22 6.05
CA SER A 159 -9.17 13.33 4.94
C SER A 159 -10.60 13.66 5.39
N LEU A 160 -11.02 13.24 6.58
CA LEU A 160 -12.37 13.51 7.12
C LEU A 160 -12.49 14.87 7.82
N HIS A 161 -11.47 15.27 8.59
CA HIS A 161 -11.56 16.42 9.50
C HIS A 161 -10.89 17.67 8.94
N ARG A 162 -10.02 17.54 7.94
CA ARG A 162 -9.30 18.65 7.30
C ARG A 162 -9.37 18.58 5.76
N PRO A 163 -10.57 18.53 5.17
CA PRO A 163 -10.70 18.52 3.72
C PRO A 163 -10.19 19.85 3.15
N GLY A 164 -9.18 19.79 2.28
CA GLY A 164 -8.64 20.96 1.57
C GLY A 164 -7.31 21.50 2.09
N ASP A 165 -6.72 20.92 3.13
CA ASP A 165 -5.30 21.15 3.43
C ASP A 165 -4.47 20.69 2.21
N SER A 166 -3.42 21.44 1.85
CA SER A 166 -2.54 21.13 0.70
C SER A 166 -1.91 19.73 0.77
N GLU A 167 -1.85 19.14 1.97
CA GLU A 167 -1.38 17.79 2.25
C GLU A 167 -2.51 16.77 2.52
N SER A 168 -3.79 17.16 2.41
CA SER A 168 -4.92 16.26 2.63
C SER A 168 -4.90 15.15 1.59
N LEU A 169 -4.45 13.96 1.99
CA LEU A 169 -4.52 12.77 1.16
C LEU A 169 -5.97 12.48 0.76
N THR A 170 -6.16 11.97 -0.46
CA THR A 170 -7.47 11.52 -0.92
C THR A 170 -7.98 10.44 0.04
N TYR A 171 -9.26 10.54 0.45
CA TYR A 171 -9.87 9.54 1.31
C TYR A 171 -9.77 8.15 0.66
N PRO A 172 -9.22 7.13 1.33
CA PRO A 172 -8.99 5.83 0.72
C PRO A 172 -10.32 5.17 0.35
N LYS A 173 -10.35 4.45 -0.77
CA LYS A 173 -11.56 3.69 -1.13
C LYS A 173 -11.79 2.59 -0.10
N PHE A 174 -13.04 2.20 0.12
CA PHE A 174 -13.37 1.19 1.12
C PHE A 174 -12.58 -0.14 0.99
N PRO A 175 -12.43 -0.77 -0.20
CA PRO A 175 -11.58 -1.97 -0.35
C PRO A 175 -10.09 -1.74 -0.02
N GLU A 176 -9.56 -0.55 -0.29
CA GLU A 176 -8.18 -0.17 0.04
C GLU A 176 -8.00 -0.12 1.56
N LEU A 177 -8.90 0.59 2.23
CA LEU A 177 -8.93 0.68 3.69
C LEU A 177 -8.98 -0.71 4.34
N LEU A 178 -9.86 -1.59 3.85
CA LEU A 178 -9.96 -2.95 4.36
C LEU A 178 -8.66 -3.75 4.11
N SER A 179 -8.05 -3.59 2.93
CA SER A 179 -6.82 -4.28 2.58
C SER A 179 -5.64 -3.88 3.46
N ASP A 180 -5.54 -2.61 3.84
CA ASP A 180 -4.42 -2.07 4.62
C ASP A 180 -4.49 -2.48 6.10
N ILE A 181 -5.71 -2.64 6.64
CA ILE A 181 -5.93 -2.74 8.08
C ILE A 181 -6.38 -4.13 8.54
N VAL A 182 -7.30 -4.79 7.83
CA VAL A 182 -8.06 -5.92 8.40
C VAL A 182 -7.17 -7.11 8.77
N SER A 183 -6.09 -7.36 8.01
CA SER A 183 -5.15 -8.45 8.31
C SER A 183 -4.33 -8.19 9.58
N ARG A 184 -4.22 -6.93 9.99
CA ARG A 184 -3.49 -6.49 11.20
C ARG A 184 -4.37 -6.51 12.45
N MET A 185 -5.65 -6.83 12.30
CA MET A 185 -6.63 -6.69 13.37
C MET A 185 -6.95 -8.01 14.07
N GLN A 186 -7.50 -7.89 15.26
CA GLN A 186 -8.06 -8.94 16.09
C GLN A 186 -9.51 -8.60 16.38
N THR A 187 -10.36 -9.61 16.20
CA THR A 187 -11.80 -9.55 16.40
C THR A 187 -12.24 -10.86 17.05
N SER A 188 -13.20 -10.79 17.97
CA SER A 188 -13.72 -11.98 18.64
C SER A 188 -14.59 -12.83 17.71
N LEU A 189 -15.23 -12.18 16.73
CA LEU A 189 -16.09 -12.80 15.74
C LEU A 189 -15.49 -12.58 14.34
N PRO A 190 -15.48 -13.61 13.46
CA PRO A 190 -14.90 -13.48 12.13
C PRO A 190 -15.60 -12.43 11.26
N GLN A 191 -16.90 -12.17 11.49
CA GLN A 191 -17.69 -11.18 10.75
C GLN A 191 -17.23 -9.74 11.04
N ASP A 192 -16.72 -9.49 12.25
CA ASP A 192 -16.26 -8.16 12.67
C ASP A 192 -15.01 -7.72 11.89
N ARG A 193 -14.33 -8.63 11.18
CA ARG A 193 -13.27 -8.28 10.22
C ARG A 193 -13.74 -7.30 9.15
N ILE A 194 -15.05 -7.27 8.86
CA ILE A 194 -15.67 -6.29 7.95
C ILE A 194 -16.52 -5.30 8.74
N TYR A 195 -17.35 -5.78 9.68
CA TYR A 195 -18.33 -4.92 10.35
C TYR A 195 -17.70 -3.82 11.22
N ALA A 196 -16.52 -4.08 11.76
CA ALA A 196 -15.75 -3.10 12.52
C ALA A 196 -15.21 -1.93 11.68
N PHE A 197 -15.41 -1.92 10.36
CA PHE A 197 -15.00 -0.81 9.48
C PHE A 197 -16.15 -0.14 8.71
N LEU A 198 -17.39 -0.63 8.80
CA LEU A 198 -18.51 -0.12 8.00
C LEU A 198 -18.83 1.36 8.21
N GLY A 199 -18.56 1.92 9.38
CA GLY A 199 -18.73 3.36 9.63
C GLY A 199 -17.73 4.25 8.89
N LEU A 200 -16.66 3.66 8.34
CA LEU A 200 -15.66 4.34 7.52
C LEU A 200 -15.92 4.16 6.01
N ASN A 201 -17.00 3.48 5.63
CA ASN A 201 -17.42 3.45 4.24
C ASN A 201 -18.10 4.78 3.87
N MET A 202 -17.45 5.58 3.02
CA MET A 202 -17.98 6.86 2.53
C MET A 202 -18.72 6.72 1.19
N ASP A 203 -18.75 5.53 0.59
CA ASP A 203 -19.46 5.26 -0.65
C ASP A 203 -20.88 4.75 -0.36
N PRO A 204 -21.93 5.54 -0.65
CA PRO A 204 -23.32 5.16 -0.36
C PRO A 204 -23.87 4.02 -1.24
N ASP A 205 -23.19 3.72 -2.35
CA ASP A 205 -23.58 2.63 -3.26
C ASP A 205 -23.03 1.29 -2.78
N ILE A 206 -22.01 1.27 -1.91
CA ILE A 206 -21.52 0.06 -1.24
C ILE A 206 -22.36 -0.18 0.03
N ARG A 207 -23.32 -1.10 -0.04
CA ARG A 207 -24.25 -1.42 1.05
C ARG A 207 -24.03 -2.79 1.64
N ILE A 208 -23.40 -2.83 2.81
CA ILE A 208 -23.17 -4.05 3.59
C ILE A 208 -23.91 -3.93 4.92
N GLU A 209 -24.86 -4.84 5.14
CA GLU A 209 -25.62 -4.91 6.39
C GLU A 209 -25.03 -5.98 7.33
N PRO A 210 -24.80 -5.67 8.62
CA PRO A 210 -24.34 -6.66 9.59
C PRO A 210 -25.32 -7.82 9.74
N ASN A 211 -24.84 -9.05 9.51
CA ASN A 211 -25.59 -10.28 9.72
C ASN A 211 -24.70 -11.32 10.41
N TYR A 212 -24.83 -11.43 11.73
CA TYR A 212 -24.07 -12.38 12.55
C TYR A 212 -24.52 -13.83 12.38
N GLY A 213 -25.58 -14.11 11.62
CA GLY A 213 -25.96 -15.46 11.21
C GLY A 213 -25.12 -16.02 10.06
N TYR A 214 -24.29 -15.20 9.41
CA TYR A 214 -23.41 -15.63 8.32
C TYR A 214 -22.06 -16.13 8.83
N SER A 215 -21.46 -17.10 8.13
CA SER A 215 -20.06 -17.46 8.32
C SER A 215 -19.13 -16.33 7.87
N GLY A 216 -17.89 -16.31 8.34
CA GLY A 216 -16.88 -15.33 7.91
C GLY A 216 -16.70 -15.30 6.38
N ASP A 217 -16.60 -16.47 5.75
CA ASP A 217 -16.49 -16.57 4.28
C ASP A 217 -17.67 -15.96 3.55
N LYS A 218 -18.88 -16.19 4.05
CA LYS A 218 -20.09 -15.61 3.47
C LYS A 218 -20.11 -14.09 3.62
N VAL A 219 -19.63 -13.57 4.75
CA VAL A 219 -19.49 -12.11 4.94
C VAL A 219 -18.49 -11.51 3.95
N LEU A 220 -17.34 -12.18 3.72
CA LEU A 220 -16.36 -11.75 2.72
C LEU A 220 -16.96 -11.73 1.31
N ALA A 221 -17.69 -12.79 0.93
CA ALA A 221 -18.36 -12.87 -0.38
C ALA A 221 -19.44 -11.78 -0.55
N CYS A 222 -20.26 -11.55 0.47
CA CYS A 222 -21.24 -10.46 0.46
C CYS A 222 -20.56 -9.08 0.37
N ALA A 223 -19.45 -8.86 1.07
CA ALA A 223 -18.69 -7.62 1.03
C ALA A 223 -18.09 -7.38 -0.36
N ALA A 224 -17.41 -8.38 -0.93
CA ALA A 224 -16.83 -8.30 -2.28
C ALA A 224 -17.90 -7.98 -3.33
N LYS A 225 -19.05 -8.68 -3.26
CA LYS A 225 -20.20 -8.42 -4.13
C LYS A 225 -20.71 -6.99 -3.99
N SER A 226 -20.90 -6.52 -2.76
CA SER A 226 -21.39 -5.16 -2.53
C SER A 226 -20.39 -4.11 -3.01
N ILE A 227 -19.09 -4.35 -2.88
CA ILE A 227 -18.05 -3.43 -3.37
C ILE A 227 -18.10 -3.35 -4.89
N ILE A 228 -18.11 -4.49 -5.60
CA ILE A 228 -18.18 -4.54 -7.07
C ILE A 228 -19.44 -3.85 -7.59
N GLN A 229 -20.59 -4.12 -6.97
CA GLN A 229 -21.87 -3.53 -7.38
C GLN A 229 -21.94 -2.03 -7.10
N GLY A 230 -21.42 -1.58 -5.96
CA GLY A 230 -21.41 -0.17 -5.58
C GLY A 230 -20.42 0.65 -6.42
N SER A 231 -19.19 0.17 -6.55
CA SER A 231 -18.13 0.84 -7.32
C SER A 231 -18.32 0.73 -8.83
N ARG A 232 -19.16 -0.21 -9.29
CA ARG A 232 -19.39 -0.56 -10.69
C ARG A 232 -18.09 -0.87 -11.45
N ASN A 233 -17.15 -1.51 -10.76
CA ASN A 233 -15.84 -1.84 -11.27
C ASN A 233 -15.29 -3.12 -10.61
N LEU A 234 -14.23 -3.68 -11.17
CA LEU A 234 -13.56 -4.91 -10.74
C LEU A 234 -12.19 -4.62 -10.13
N ASP A 235 -11.95 -3.39 -9.69
CA ASP A 235 -10.64 -2.98 -9.16
C ASP A 235 -10.32 -3.61 -7.80
N ILE A 236 -11.31 -4.23 -7.15
CA ILE A 236 -11.08 -5.05 -5.97
C ILE A 236 -10.09 -6.21 -6.25
N PHE A 237 -9.93 -6.60 -7.52
CA PHE A 237 -8.99 -7.65 -7.92
C PHE A 237 -7.52 -7.28 -7.70
N GLU A 238 -7.20 -5.99 -7.61
CA GLU A 238 -5.86 -5.49 -7.26
C GLU A 238 -5.32 -6.04 -5.95
N TYR A 239 -6.23 -6.47 -5.07
CA TYR A 239 -5.89 -6.87 -3.72
C TYR A 239 -5.92 -8.40 -3.53
N LEU A 240 -6.10 -9.21 -4.58
CA LEU A 240 -6.28 -10.67 -4.48
C LEU A 240 -5.02 -11.46 -4.10
N CYS A 241 -3.81 -11.01 -4.47
CA CYS A 241 -2.56 -11.66 -4.06
C CYS A 241 -2.36 -11.54 -2.53
N ARG A 242 -2.62 -12.62 -1.78
CA ARG A 242 -2.52 -12.68 -0.31
C ARG A 242 -1.50 -13.71 0.17
N LEU A 243 -0.93 -13.54 1.36
CA LEU A 243 -0.06 -14.52 2.01
C LEU A 243 -0.86 -15.66 2.65
N GLY A 244 -0.32 -16.89 2.56
CA GLY A 244 -0.93 -18.08 3.19
C GLY A 244 -0.47 -18.26 4.64
N ASP A 245 -1.28 -18.99 5.41
CA ASP A 245 -0.97 -19.34 6.79
C ASP A 245 0.16 -20.40 6.80
N GLY A 246 1.34 -20.07 7.35
CA GLY A 246 2.43 -21.04 7.61
C GLY A 246 3.68 -21.01 6.72
N ASP A 247 3.75 -20.17 5.68
CA ASP A 247 5.00 -19.92 4.93
C ASP A 247 5.02 -18.47 4.40
N ASN A 248 5.74 -17.57 5.10
CA ASN A 248 5.70 -16.10 4.93
C ASN A 248 6.09 -15.58 3.54
N ASN A 249 6.41 -16.46 2.59
CA ASN A 249 6.93 -16.09 1.28
C ASN A 249 6.22 -16.74 0.09
N ARG A 250 5.09 -17.43 0.31
CA ARG A 250 4.26 -17.97 -0.78
C ARG A 250 2.85 -17.36 -0.76
N PRO A 251 2.33 -16.97 -1.93
CA PRO A 251 0.95 -16.52 -2.03
C PRO A 251 -0.02 -17.68 -1.71
N PHE A 252 -1.09 -17.35 -1.00
CA PHE A 252 -2.19 -18.22 -0.68
C PHE A 252 -3.04 -18.50 -1.92
N VAL A 253 -3.25 -19.77 -2.23
CA VAL A 253 -4.25 -20.17 -3.22
C VAL A 253 -5.59 -20.30 -2.50
N ARG A 254 -6.47 -19.32 -2.66
CA ARG A 254 -7.80 -19.35 -2.03
C ARG A 254 -8.64 -20.48 -2.63
N LYS A 255 -9.45 -21.12 -1.79
CA LYS A 255 -10.53 -21.99 -2.28
C LYS A 255 -11.59 -21.14 -3.02
N PRO A 256 -12.23 -21.69 -4.06
CA PRO A 256 -13.36 -21.05 -4.74
C PRO A 256 -14.41 -20.49 -3.76
N PRO A 257 -15.02 -19.31 -4.02
CA PRO A 257 -14.81 -18.47 -5.20
C PRO A 257 -13.53 -17.62 -5.17
N THR A 258 -12.74 -17.68 -6.25
CA THR A 258 -11.42 -17.01 -6.33
C THR A 258 -11.51 -15.50 -6.59
N TRP A 259 -12.64 -15.01 -7.09
CA TRP A 259 -12.93 -13.58 -7.24
C TRP A 259 -13.26 -12.89 -5.91
N VAL A 260 -13.51 -13.65 -4.83
CA VAL A 260 -13.75 -13.08 -3.50
C VAL A 260 -12.43 -12.79 -2.82
N LEU A 261 -12.31 -11.59 -2.26
CA LEU A 261 -11.14 -11.14 -1.54
C LEU A 261 -11.14 -11.60 -0.08
N ASP A 262 -10.00 -12.07 0.43
CA ASP A 262 -9.82 -12.39 1.84
C ASP A 262 -9.02 -11.28 2.54
N PHE A 263 -9.75 -10.35 3.13
CA PHE A 263 -9.17 -9.23 3.87
C PHE A 263 -8.46 -9.67 5.17
N THR A 264 -8.66 -10.91 5.62
CA THR A 264 -8.01 -11.41 6.84
C THR A 264 -6.55 -11.76 6.62
N CYS A 265 -6.16 -12.03 5.37
CA CYS A 265 -4.79 -12.33 5.00
C CYS A 265 -4.01 -11.07 4.60
N MET A 266 -2.73 -11.03 4.94
CA MET A 266 -1.86 -9.91 4.56
C MET A 266 -1.66 -9.86 3.04
N ALA A 267 -1.63 -8.66 2.46
CA ALA A 267 -1.29 -8.47 1.05
C ALA A 267 0.11 -9.04 0.76
N HIS A 268 0.22 -9.86 -0.29
CA HIS A 268 1.51 -10.44 -0.69
C HIS A 268 2.35 -9.46 -1.50
N VAL A 269 1.68 -8.64 -2.32
CA VAL A 269 2.29 -7.66 -3.22
C VAL A 269 1.57 -6.32 -3.10
N THR A 270 2.28 -5.24 -3.41
CA THR A 270 1.69 -3.89 -3.48
C THR A 270 0.79 -3.79 -4.72
N PRO A 271 -0.47 -3.32 -4.61
CA PRO A 271 -1.32 -3.04 -5.77
C PRO A 271 -0.65 -2.16 -6.81
N PHE A 272 -0.95 -2.35 -8.10
CA PHE A 272 -0.43 -1.47 -9.17
C PHE A 272 -1.01 -0.05 -9.06
N ARG A 273 -2.23 0.06 -8.52
CA ARG A 273 -3.01 1.31 -8.48
C ARG A 273 -2.46 2.40 -7.55
N GLY A 274 -1.69 2.04 -6.52
CA GLY A 274 -1.09 3.01 -5.58
C GLY A 274 0.06 3.83 -6.19
N SER A 275 0.43 3.53 -7.43
CA SER A 275 1.62 4.07 -8.09
C SER A 275 1.32 4.66 -9.48
N ILE A 276 0.14 4.37 -10.07
CA ILE A 276 -0.18 4.69 -11.47
C ILE A 276 -1.71 4.73 -11.70
N ALA A 277 -2.22 5.77 -12.37
CA ALA A 277 -3.55 5.78 -12.97
C ALA A 277 -3.60 4.94 -14.26
N LEU A 278 -3.42 3.63 -14.16
CA LEU A 278 -3.57 2.73 -15.30
C LEU A 278 -5.05 2.49 -15.59
N GLN A 279 -5.44 2.75 -16.83
CA GLN A 279 -6.80 2.54 -17.33
C GLN A 279 -6.76 1.64 -18.56
N ALA A 280 -6.33 0.38 -18.40
CA ALA A 280 -6.33 -0.59 -19.49
C ALA A 280 -7.75 -0.80 -20.04
N ALA A 281 -8.78 -0.74 -19.19
CA ALA A 281 -10.18 -0.75 -19.58
C ALA A 281 -10.75 0.64 -19.97
N ASN A 282 -9.93 1.70 -20.04
CA ASN A 282 -10.33 3.05 -20.49
C ASN A 282 -11.65 3.60 -19.89
N GLY A 283 -11.87 3.39 -18.58
CA GLY A 283 -13.09 3.85 -17.91
C GLY A 283 -14.36 3.07 -18.28
N CYS A 284 -14.28 1.96 -19.01
CA CYS A 284 -15.39 1.05 -19.22
C CYS A 284 -15.95 0.60 -17.88
N VAL A 285 -17.24 0.82 -17.67
CA VAL A 285 -17.95 0.47 -16.43
C VAL A 285 -18.27 -1.01 -16.44
N MET A 286 -18.17 -1.66 -15.29
CA MET A 286 -18.74 -2.99 -15.13
C MET A 286 -20.25 -2.85 -14.96
N TYR A 287 -21.01 -3.32 -15.95
CA TYR A 287 -22.45 -3.41 -15.81
C TYR A 287 -22.79 -4.66 -15.00
N PRO A 288 -23.40 -4.54 -13.82
CA PRO A 288 -23.84 -5.70 -13.07
C PRO A 288 -24.85 -6.47 -13.92
N HIS A 289 -24.55 -7.75 -14.16
CA HIS A 289 -25.43 -8.63 -14.92
C HIS A 289 -26.84 -8.64 -14.27
N ARG A 290 -27.90 -8.52 -15.08
CA ARG A 290 -29.30 -8.52 -14.58
C ARG A 290 -29.77 -9.92 -14.11
N GLY A 291 -28.95 -10.95 -14.30
CA GLY A 291 -29.13 -12.32 -13.81
C GLY A 291 -28.24 -12.66 -12.61
N ARG A 292 -28.59 -13.74 -11.89
CA ARG A 292 -27.99 -14.23 -10.63
C ARG A 292 -26.47 -13.99 -10.53
N CYS A 293 -26.08 -13.02 -9.70
CA CYS A 293 -24.80 -13.08 -9.01
C CYS A 293 -25.02 -13.93 -7.75
N ASP A 294 -24.95 -15.26 -7.93
CA ASP A 294 -24.90 -16.21 -6.83
C ASP A 294 -23.56 -16.03 -6.09
N LEU A 295 -23.49 -16.28 -4.78
CA LEU A 295 -22.28 -16.04 -3.97
C LEU A 295 -21.05 -16.85 -4.43
N GLU A 296 -21.25 -17.78 -5.36
CA GLU A 296 -20.24 -18.67 -5.93
C GLU A 296 -19.80 -18.25 -7.33
N LEU A 297 -20.54 -17.36 -8.01
CA LEU A 297 -20.33 -17.02 -9.42
C LEU A 297 -20.41 -15.51 -9.66
N LEU A 298 -19.38 -14.97 -10.31
CA LEU A 298 -19.35 -13.61 -10.81
C LEU A 298 -19.28 -13.62 -12.34
N VAL A 299 -20.26 -13.00 -12.99
CA VAL A 299 -20.24 -12.79 -14.44
C VAL A 299 -19.52 -11.49 -14.76
N ALA A 300 -18.48 -11.57 -15.58
CA ALA A 300 -17.72 -10.43 -16.08
C ALA A 300 -17.71 -10.42 -17.61
N HIS A 301 -17.44 -9.26 -18.21
CA HIS A 301 -17.23 -9.16 -19.66
C HIS A 301 -15.81 -8.72 -19.92
N GLY A 302 -15.16 -9.31 -20.93
CA GLY A 302 -13.81 -8.91 -21.29
C GLY A 302 -13.32 -9.56 -22.56
N LYS A 303 -12.07 -9.25 -22.91
CA LYS A 303 -11.41 -9.80 -24.10
C LYS A 303 -10.04 -10.34 -23.73
N VAL A 304 -9.75 -11.56 -24.17
CA VAL A 304 -8.42 -12.14 -24.04
C VAL A 304 -7.44 -11.39 -24.95
N ILE A 305 -6.29 -11.01 -24.40
CA ILE A 305 -5.28 -10.24 -25.13
C ILE A 305 -3.95 -10.98 -25.28
N ASP A 306 -3.69 -11.94 -24.39
CA ASP A 306 -2.51 -12.80 -24.45
C ASP A 306 -2.66 -14.04 -23.56
N ARG A 307 -1.65 -14.93 -23.60
CA ARG A 307 -1.55 -16.08 -22.70
C ARG A 307 -0.13 -16.21 -22.16
N ILE A 308 0.00 -16.49 -20.88
CA ILE A 308 1.30 -16.72 -20.22
C ILE A 308 1.93 -17.99 -20.80
N GLN A 309 3.16 -17.87 -21.30
CA GLN A 309 3.90 -18.98 -21.91
C GLN A 309 4.94 -19.55 -20.94
N THR A 310 5.78 -18.69 -20.36
CA THR A 310 6.87 -19.16 -19.50
C THR A 310 7.33 -18.08 -18.53
N ARG A 311 7.83 -18.48 -17.37
CA ARG A 311 8.40 -17.60 -16.37
C ARG A 311 9.89 -17.34 -16.62
N ILE A 312 10.31 -16.08 -16.61
CA ILE A 312 11.73 -15.66 -16.58
C ILE A 312 12.14 -15.57 -15.11
N ASP A 313 13.10 -16.38 -14.68
CA ASP A 313 13.57 -16.38 -13.30
C ASP A 313 15.03 -15.92 -13.25
N PRO A 314 15.29 -14.84 -12.51
CA PRO A 314 15.61 -15.05 -11.10
C PRO A 314 14.72 -14.20 -10.21
N ARG A 315 14.26 -14.79 -9.10
CA ARG A 315 13.66 -14.07 -7.97
C ARG A 315 14.32 -12.71 -7.83
N ILE A 316 13.53 -11.64 -7.97
CA ILE A 316 13.94 -10.33 -7.49
C ILE A 316 14.27 -10.55 -6.01
N PRO A 317 15.52 -10.31 -5.59
CA PRO A 317 15.96 -10.70 -4.27
C PRO A 317 15.09 -10.09 -3.17
N PRO A 318 14.90 -10.79 -2.05
CA PRO A 318 14.07 -10.27 -0.97
C PRO A 318 14.72 -9.03 -0.35
N TYR A 319 14.03 -7.89 -0.42
CA TYR A 319 14.19 -6.82 0.55
C TYR A 319 13.76 -7.32 1.93
N THR A 320 14.62 -7.14 2.93
CA THR A 320 14.28 -7.22 4.35
C THR A 320 13.89 -5.82 4.82
N GLU A 321 12.68 -5.68 5.40
CA GLU A 321 12.27 -4.44 6.07
C GLU A 321 13.38 -3.96 7.01
N GLY A 322 13.87 -2.73 6.78
CA GLY A 322 14.94 -2.11 7.58
C GLY A 322 16.34 -2.16 6.97
N MET A 323 16.56 -2.79 5.81
CA MET A 323 17.79 -2.58 5.04
C MET A 323 17.70 -1.30 4.20
N SER A 324 18.81 -0.61 3.99
CA SER A 324 18.88 0.48 3.01
C SER A 324 18.69 -0.09 1.61
N PHE A 325 17.85 0.56 0.79
CA PHE A 325 17.68 0.21 -0.61
C PHE A 325 19.03 0.30 -1.34
N ASP A 326 19.60 -0.84 -1.77
CA ASP A 326 20.80 -0.85 -2.61
C ASP A 326 20.39 -0.91 -4.08
N PHE A 327 20.42 0.26 -4.72
CA PHE A 327 20.05 0.41 -6.12
C PHE A 327 20.86 -0.50 -7.05
N SER A 328 22.12 -0.77 -6.71
CA SER A 328 22.99 -1.62 -7.53
C SER A 328 22.43 -3.05 -7.66
N TYR A 329 21.74 -3.53 -6.62
CA TYR A 329 21.18 -4.88 -6.58
C TYR A 329 19.92 -5.02 -7.44
N TYR A 330 19.10 -3.96 -7.50
CA TYR A 330 17.96 -3.90 -8.41
C TYR A 330 18.43 -3.88 -9.86
N VAL A 331 19.42 -3.04 -10.19
CA VAL A 331 19.97 -2.99 -11.54
C VAL A 331 20.57 -4.33 -11.95
N ALA A 332 21.33 -4.98 -11.07
CA ALA A 332 21.87 -6.32 -11.32
C ALA A 332 20.76 -7.37 -11.57
N SER A 333 19.67 -7.30 -10.82
CA SER A 333 18.50 -8.20 -10.98
C SER A 333 17.80 -7.96 -12.32
N ALA A 334 17.63 -6.71 -12.71
CA ALA A 334 17.03 -6.33 -13.98
C ALA A 334 17.91 -6.70 -15.18
N ILE A 335 19.24 -6.54 -15.08
CA ILE A 335 20.21 -7.03 -16.08
C ILE A 335 20.08 -8.54 -16.26
N ARG A 336 20.06 -9.28 -15.15
CA ARG A 336 19.93 -10.74 -15.19
C ARG A 336 18.59 -11.17 -15.82
N CYS A 337 17.50 -10.48 -15.49
CA CYS A 337 16.20 -10.70 -16.14
C CYS A 337 16.29 -10.42 -17.65
N TRP A 338 16.99 -9.37 -18.06
CA TRP A 338 17.18 -9.03 -19.46
C TRP A 338 17.99 -10.09 -20.22
N GLU A 339 19.15 -10.49 -19.73
CA GLU A 339 19.98 -11.55 -20.32
C GLU A 339 19.20 -12.86 -20.52
N LEU A 340 18.35 -13.21 -19.55
CA LEU A 340 17.50 -14.40 -19.62
C LEU A 340 16.32 -14.23 -20.57
N SER A 341 15.81 -13.00 -20.71
CA SER A 341 14.74 -12.67 -21.64
C SER A 341 15.22 -12.70 -23.10
N GLU A 342 16.43 -12.21 -23.42
CA GLU A 342 16.99 -12.26 -24.78
C GLU A 342 17.10 -13.69 -25.32
N ARG A 343 17.36 -14.65 -24.43
CA ARG A 343 17.43 -16.08 -24.80
C ARG A 343 16.06 -16.69 -25.11
N ARG A 344 14.98 -16.05 -24.69
CA ARG A 344 13.61 -16.59 -24.75
C ARG A 344 12.67 -15.79 -25.64
N VAL A 345 12.98 -14.52 -25.88
CA VAL A 345 12.16 -13.58 -26.65
C VAL A 345 13.03 -12.90 -27.69
N PRO A 346 12.66 -12.91 -28.97
CA PRO A 346 13.28 -12.03 -29.94
C PRO A 346 12.72 -10.62 -29.73
N ARG A 347 13.54 -9.69 -29.19
CA ARG A 347 13.36 -8.21 -29.09
C ARG A 347 13.32 -7.52 -27.70
N PRO A 348 13.50 -8.15 -26.52
CA PRO A 348 13.49 -7.37 -25.28
C PRO A 348 14.77 -6.53 -25.21
N THR A 349 14.65 -5.21 -25.37
CA THR A 349 15.71 -4.29 -24.98
C THR A 349 15.79 -4.26 -23.46
N ALA A 350 16.97 -3.97 -22.91
CA ALA A 350 17.13 -3.69 -21.48
C ALA A 350 16.08 -2.67 -20.98
N VAL A 351 15.80 -1.65 -21.78
CA VAL A 351 14.78 -0.63 -21.50
C VAL A 351 13.39 -1.24 -21.30
N THR A 352 12.97 -2.18 -22.14
CA THR A 352 11.65 -2.85 -22.02
C THR A 352 11.55 -3.77 -20.82
N VAL A 353 12.64 -4.44 -20.43
CA VAL A 353 12.67 -5.27 -19.22
C VAL A 353 12.64 -4.39 -17.97
N PHE A 354 13.41 -3.31 -17.96
CA PHE A 354 13.30 -2.29 -16.94
C PHE A 354 11.88 -1.74 -16.90
N ALA A 355 11.33 -1.26 -18.01
CA ALA A 355 9.96 -0.77 -18.08
C ALA A 355 8.95 -1.78 -17.50
N ALA A 356 9.07 -3.07 -17.80
CA ALA A 356 8.20 -4.10 -17.23
C ALA A 356 8.39 -4.29 -15.71
N LEU A 357 9.63 -4.29 -15.21
CA LEU A 357 9.93 -4.29 -13.78
C LEU A 357 9.45 -3.01 -13.09
N LEU A 358 9.45 -1.91 -13.82
CA LEU A 358 8.90 -0.63 -13.40
C LEU A 358 7.36 -0.59 -13.49
N GLY A 359 6.69 -1.71 -13.82
CA GLY A 359 5.24 -1.78 -14.03
C GLY A 359 4.73 -0.85 -15.13
N GLN A 360 5.62 -0.51 -16.07
CA GLN A 360 5.58 0.59 -17.04
C GLN A 360 4.63 1.70 -16.58
N GLY A 361 5.00 2.33 -15.46
CA GLY A 361 4.35 3.52 -14.92
C GLY A 361 5.05 3.92 -13.64
N HIS A 362 5.98 4.86 -13.76
CA HIS A 362 6.32 5.74 -12.65
C HIS A 362 6.86 7.04 -13.28
N CYS A 363 6.60 8.22 -12.72
CA CYS A 363 6.38 8.47 -11.30
C CYS A 363 5.25 9.48 -11.06
N ASP A 364 4.26 9.08 -10.28
CA ASP A 364 3.32 9.97 -9.56
C ASP A 364 3.65 9.96 -8.07
N SER A 365 4.95 9.94 -7.69
CA SER A 365 5.25 10.60 -6.42
C SER A 365 4.92 12.07 -6.68
N GLU A 366 3.87 12.57 -6.02
CA GLU A 366 3.41 13.95 -6.18
C GLU A 366 4.59 14.93 -6.00
N MET A 367 5.63 14.52 -5.26
CA MET A 367 6.92 15.19 -5.13
C MET A 367 7.79 15.13 -6.40
N ALA A 368 8.06 13.96 -6.99
CA ALA A 368 8.89 13.84 -8.20
C ALA A 368 8.21 14.49 -9.42
N ALA A 369 6.89 14.37 -9.55
CA ALA A 369 6.12 15.02 -10.61
C ALA A 369 6.12 16.56 -10.49
N ARG A 370 6.04 17.10 -9.25
CA ARG A 370 6.14 18.55 -8.98
C ARG A 370 7.55 19.11 -9.22
N SER A 371 8.61 18.33 -8.96
CA SER A 371 10.00 18.78 -9.08
C SER A 371 10.59 18.61 -10.49
N LEU A 372 10.23 17.55 -11.23
CA LEU A 372 10.91 17.16 -12.47
C LEU A 372 10.09 17.35 -13.75
N GLY A 373 8.77 17.47 -13.63
CA GLY A 373 7.85 17.53 -14.77
C GLY A 373 7.72 16.19 -15.51
N ASN A 374 6.49 15.83 -15.86
CA ASN A 374 6.14 14.51 -16.42
C ASN A 374 6.94 14.10 -17.68
N GLU A 375 7.45 15.05 -18.47
CA GLU A 375 8.19 14.74 -19.70
C GLU A 375 9.69 14.40 -19.48
N GLN A 376 10.31 14.86 -18.38
CA GLN A 376 11.76 14.72 -18.18
C GLN A 376 12.14 13.43 -17.43
N LEU A 377 11.27 12.98 -16.54
CA LEU A 377 11.51 11.86 -15.64
C LEU A 377 11.76 10.50 -16.34
N PRO A 378 11.04 10.13 -17.43
CA PRO A 378 11.34 8.91 -18.18
C PRO A 378 12.73 8.95 -18.83
N ASN A 379 13.12 10.11 -19.38
CA ASN A 379 14.42 10.30 -20.00
C ASN A 379 15.55 10.26 -18.95
N MET A 380 15.27 10.73 -17.74
CA MET A 380 16.19 10.68 -16.61
C MET A 380 16.37 9.27 -16.06
N LEU A 381 15.27 8.53 -15.81
CA LEU A 381 15.32 7.12 -15.42
C LEU A 381 16.02 6.27 -16.48
N LEU A 382 15.74 6.52 -17.77
CA LEU A 382 16.49 5.91 -18.87
C LEU A 382 17.99 6.25 -18.81
N SER A 383 18.34 7.48 -18.44
CA SER A 383 19.74 7.91 -18.30
C SER A 383 20.42 7.27 -17.09
N VAL A 384 19.71 7.09 -15.96
CA VAL A 384 20.19 6.37 -14.78
C VAL A 384 20.41 4.90 -15.13
N VAL A 385 19.44 4.28 -15.78
CA VAL A 385 19.53 2.90 -16.28
C VAL A 385 20.76 2.77 -17.17
N ARG A 386 20.88 3.60 -18.21
CA ARG A 386 22.03 3.61 -19.11
C ARG A 386 23.37 3.84 -18.39
N TYR A 387 23.43 4.75 -17.41
CA TYR A 387 24.62 5.01 -16.60
C TYR A 387 25.09 3.76 -15.85
N TYR A 388 24.19 3.04 -15.19
CA TYR A 388 24.57 1.80 -14.49
C TYR A 388 24.88 0.66 -15.47
N PHE A 389 24.23 0.60 -16.65
CA PHE A 389 24.59 -0.35 -17.70
C PHE A 389 26.00 -0.10 -18.26
N ASP A 390 26.36 1.15 -18.55
CA ASP A 390 27.70 1.56 -19.00
C ASP A 390 28.77 1.20 -17.96
N ARG A 391 28.45 1.39 -16.67
CA ARG A 391 29.36 1.10 -15.54
C ARG A 391 29.57 -0.41 -15.29
N LEU A 392 28.67 -1.25 -15.82
CA LEU A 392 28.73 -2.72 -15.76
C LEU A 392 29.26 -3.34 -17.07
N GLU A 393 29.98 -2.57 -17.90
CA GLU A 393 30.58 -2.95 -19.19
C GLU A 393 29.57 -3.30 -20.32
N VAL A 394 28.27 -3.00 -20.14
CA VAL A 394 27.26 -3.13 -21.20
C VAL A 394 27.10 -1.76 -21.89
N LYS A 395 27.83 -1.56 -23.00
CA LYS A 395 27.92 -0.27 -23.71
C LYS A 395 26.55 0.25 -24.19
N VAL A 396 26.00 1.26 -23.51
CA VAL A 396 24.87 2.08 -23.96
C VAL A 396 25.14 3.53 -23.54
N GLY A 397 25.87 4.27 -24.39
CA GLY A 397 26.49 5.55 -24.02
C GLY A 397 25.63 6.57 -23.26
N THR A 398 26.20 7.17 -22.22
CA THR A 398 25.60 8.25 -21.41
C THR A 398 26.52 9.40 -21.03
N ASP A 399 25.89 10.58 -20.81
CA ASP A 399 26.50 11.82 -20.32
C ASP A 399 26.23 11.97 -18.81
N GLN A 400 27.30 12.00 -18.00
CA GLN A 400 27.24 11.99 -16.53
C GLN A 400 26.82 13.33 -15.90
N SER A 401 26.84 14.42 -16.69
CA SER A 401 26.63 15.78 -16.17
C SER A 401 25.17 16.12 -15.83
N ALA A 402 24.20 15.32 -16.30
CA ALA A 402 22.77 15.58 -16.17
C ALA A 402 22.13 15.10 -14.85
N LEU A 403 22.82 14.29 -14.05
CA LEU A 403 22.22 13.56 -12.90
C LEU A 403 22.51 14.17 -11.53
N SER A 404 23.50 15.07 -11.40
CA SER A 404 24.04 15.50 -10.09
C SER A 404 23.10 16.31 -9.20
N GLY A 405 21.94 16.75 -9.72
CA GLY A 405 20.96 17.55 -8.98
C GLY A 405 19.64 16.85 -8.62
N TYR A 406 19.46 15.58 -8.99
CA TYR A 406 18.17 14.88 -8.88
C TYR A 406 18.24 13.51 -8.20
N TRP A 407 19.36 13.20 -7.53
CA TRP A 407 19.60 11.87 -6.99
C TRP A 407 18.59 11.46 -5.91
N GLU A 408 18.17 12.39 -5.05
CA GLU A 408 17.17 12.11 -4.00
C GLU A 408 15.80 11.77 -4.62
N GLU A 409 15.33 12.56 -5.59
CA GLU A 409 14.05 12.30 -6.28
C GLU A 409 14.09 11.01 -7.12
N ILE A 410 15.26 10.68 -7.69
CA ILE A 410 15.50 9.42 -8.41
C ILE A 410 15.43 8.24 -7.43
N GLU A 411 16.08 8.32 -6.26
CA GLU A 411 16.07 7.28 -5.24
C GLU A 411 14.65 7.02 -4.70
N GLU A 412 13.89 8.07 -4.40
CA GLU A 412 12.48 7.96 -3.98
C GLU A 412 11.61 7.29 -5.06
N ALA A 413 11.73 7.74 -6.31
CA ALA A 413 11.02 7.15 -7.44
C ALA A 413 11.33 5.66 -7.59
N ILE A 414 12.61 5.29 -7.53
CA ILE A 414 13.01 3.89 -7.66
C ILE A 414 12.54 3.05 -6.47
N SER A 415 12.56 3.58 -5.25
CA SER A 415 12.06 2.90 -4.06
C SER A 415 10.57 2.56 -4.19
N ALA A 416 9.75 3.53 -4.60
CA ALA A 416 8.32 3.32 -4.85
C ALA A 416 8.06 2.25 -5.93
N ILE A 417 8.91 2.21 -6.96
CA ILE A 417 8.82 1.22 -8.04
C ILE A 417 9.23 -0.18 -7.59
N TRP A 418 10.28 -0.27 -6.77
CA TRP A 418 10.70 -1.54 -6.20
C TRP A 418 9.56 -2.20 -5.41
N HIS A 419 8.77 -1.43 -4.66
CA HIS A 419 7.61 -1.96 -3.95
C HIS A 419 6.55 -2.60 -4.88
N VAL A 420 6.46 -2.14 -6.13
CA VAL A 420 5.61 -2.77 -7.16
C VAL A 420 6.29 -4.02 -7.75
N ALA A 421 7.59 -4.02 -8.00
CA ALA A 421 8.29 -5.21 -8.51
C ALA A 421 8.41 -6.33 -7.46
N TYR A 422 8.46 -5.97 -6.17
CA TYR A 422 8.71 -6.87 -5.06
C TYR A 422 7.70 -8.03 -5.01
N LYS A 423 8.22 -9.25 -4.80
CA LYS A 423 7.46 -10.52 -4.76
C LYS A 423 6.70 -10.87 -6.05
N ARG A 424 6.96 -10.17 -7.16
CA ARG A 424 6.50 -10.54 -8.50
C ARG A 424 7.62 -11.18 -9.33
N TYR A 425 7.22 -11.90 -10.36
CA TYR A 425 8.09 -12.56 -11.33
C TYR A 425 7.80 -12.05 -12.73
N LEU A 426 8.84 -12.02 -13.55
CA LEU A 426 8.72 -11.67 -14.96
C LEU A 426 8.31 -12.92 -15.76
N TYR A 427 7.44 -12.74 -16.73
CA TYR A 427 6.91 -13.77 -17.61
C TYR A 427 6.99 -13.32 -19.05
N VAL A 428 7.01 -14.32 -19.94
CA VAL A 428 6.84 -14.16 -21.38
C VAL A 428 5.48 -14.72 -21.74
N THR A 429 4.75 -13.98 -22.55
CA THR A 429 3.48 -14.41 -23.13
C THR A 429 3.68 -15.07 -24.49
N GLN A 430 2.64 -15.74 -25.02
CA GLN A 430 2.72 -16.43 -26.31
C GLN A 430 3.03 -15.49 -27.48
N ASN A 431 2.65 -14.21 -27.39
CA ASN A 431 3.00 -13.21 -28.40
C ASN A 431 4.36 -12.53 -28.14
N GLY A 432 5.17 -13.07 -27.23
CA GLY A 432 6.51 -12.56 -26.91
C GLY A 432 6.51 -11.26 -26.10
N ARG A 433 5.40 -10.89 -25.47
CA ARG A 433 5.31 -9.71 -24.57
C ARG A 433 5.79 -10.07 -23.17
N LEU A 434 6.37 -9.10 -22.47
CA LEU A 434 6.69 -9.22 -21.05
C LEU A 434 5.46 -9.02 -20.17
N ALA A 435 5.32 -9.84 -19.13
CA ALA A 435 4.30 -9.70 -18.10
C ALA A 435 4.92 -9.79 -16.69
N LEU A 436 4.29 -9.20 -15.69
CA LEU A 436 4.77 -9.23 -14.29
C LEU A 436 3.60 -9.58 -13.35
N GLY A 437 3.77 -10.62 -12.53
CA GLY A 437 2.75 -11.10 -11.58
C GLY A 437 3.34 -12.00 -10.48
N CYS A 438 2.56 -12.29 -9.44
CA CYS A 438 2.94 -12.95 -8.20
C CYS A 438 2.67 -14.48 -8.22
N THR A 439 1.64 -14.90 -8.97
CA THR A 439 1.03 -16.25 -8.99
C THR A 439 0.83 -16.83 -10.40
N LEU A 440 1.21 -16.10 -11.45
CA LEU A 440 0.99 -16.55 -12.83
C LEU A 440 1.67 -17.90 -13.13
N GLU A 441 0.97 -18.72 -13.91
CA GLU A 441 1.43 -20.00 -14.41
C GLU A 441 1.32 -20.08 -15.95
N PRO A 442 2.18 -20.88 -16.62
CA PRO A 442 2.00 -21.18 -18.04
C PRO A 442 0.59 -21.70 -18.34
N GLY A 443 -0.08 -21.09 -19.30
CA GLY A 443 -1.46 -21.40 -19.67
C GLY A 443 -2.49 -20.41 -19.15
N ASP A 444 -2.16 -19.58 -18.15
CA ASP A 444 -3.02 -18.50 -17.69
C ASP A 444 -3.28 -17.50 -18.82
N GLU A 445 -4.53 -17.08 -18.96
CA GLU A 445 -4.99 -16.16 -19.99
C GLU A 445 -5.05 -14.75 -19.43
N VAL A 446 -4.51 -13.77 -20.16
CA VAL A 446 -4.55 -12.37 -19.74
C VAL A 446 -5.72 -11.69 -20.44
N TYR A 447 -6.65 -11.18 -19.65
CA TYR A 447 -7.84 -10.47 -20.10
C TYR A 447 -7.79 -8.99 -19.76
N ILE A 448 -8.41 -8.17 -20.60
CA ILE A 448 -8.93 -6.87 -20.16
C ILE A 448 -10.39 -7.07 -19.82
N LEU A 449 -10.74 -6.89 -18.54
CA LEU A 449 -12.11 -6.99 -18.06
C LEU A 449 -12.74 -5.60 -17.97
N ASN A 450 -14.00 -5.49 -18.38
CA ASN A 450 -14.77 -4.26 -18.22
C ASN A 450 -14.87 -3.90 -16.74
N GLY A 451 -14.51 -2.66 -16.41
CA GLY A 451 -14.43 -2.18 -15.04
C GLY A 451 -13.15 -2.55 -14.29
N CYS A 452 -12.18 -3.27 -14.86
CA CYS A 452 -10.89 -3.44 -14.20
C CYS A 452 -9.85 -2.50 -14.78
N SER A 453 -9.22 -1.67 -13.94
CA SER A 453 -8.16 -0.75 -14.34
C SER A 453 -6.96 -1.46 -15.00
N ASN A 454 -6.67 -2.69 -14.57
CA ASN A 454 -5.49 -3.44 -14.97
C ASN A 454 -5.86 -4.77 -15.66
N PRO A 455 -4.98 -5.31 -16.53
CA PRO A 455 -5.12 -6.65 -17.04
C PRO A 455 -5.24 -7.67 -15.91
N VAL A 456 -6.10 -8.66 -16.11
CA VAL A 456 -6.41 -9.71 -15.14
C VAL A 456 -5.99 -11.04 -15.72
N ALA A 457 -5.21 -11.80 -14.95
CA ALA A 457 -4.89 -13.17 -15.30
C ALA A 457 -6.01 -14.11 -14.82
N LEU A 458 -6.58 -14.85 -15.77
CA LEU A 458 -7.62 -15.84 -15.55
C LEU A 458 -7.09 -17.23 -15.90
N ARG A 459 -7.35 -18.21 -15.02
CA ARG A 459 -7.01 -19.61 -15.26
C ARG A 459 -8.26 -20.36 -15.72
N PRO A 460 -8.30 -20.89 -16.96
CA PRO A 460 -9.46 -21.62 -17.44
C PRO A 460 -9.65 -22.94 -16.68
N THR A 461 -10.89 -23.29 -16.40
CA THR A 461 -11.28 -24.58 -15.81
C THR A 461 -11.78 -25.54 -16.89
N GLN A 462 -12.01 -26.81 -16.52
CA GLN A 462 -12.60 -27.82 -17.43
C GLN A 462 -14.03 -27.48 -17.87
N ASN A 463 -14.75 -26.65 -17.10
CA ASN A 463 -16.17 -26.37 -17.29
C ASN A 463 -16.44 -25.04 -18.02
N LYS A 464 -15.45 -24.49 -18.74
CA LYS A 464 -15.52 -23.15 -19.38
C LYS A 464 -15.77 -22.00 -18.40
N THR A 465 -15.50 -22.22 -17.12
CA THR A 465 -15.42 -21.15 -16.11
C THR A 465 -13.96 -20.77 -15.87
N PHE A 466 -13.71 -19.72 -15.10
CA PHE A 466 -12.37 -19.20 -14.86
C PHE A 466 -12.11 -18.95 -13.38
N TYR A 467 -10.90 -19.29 -12.92
CA TYR A 467 -10.39 -18.80 -11.64
C TYR A 467 -9.67 -17.46 -11.85
N VAL A 468 -10.02 -16.45 -11.07
CA VAL A 468 -9.31 -15.18 -11.02
C VAL A 468 -8.01 -15.39 -10.25
N GLN A 469 -6.86 -15.19 -10.90
CA GLN A 469 -5.56 -15.34 -10.24
C GLN A 469 -5.16 -14.02 -9.56
N GLU A 470 -4.95 -12.99 -10.37
CA GLU A 470 -4.45 -11.69 -9.94
C GLU A 470 -4.63 -10.66 -11.04
N THR A 471 -4.46 -9.38 -10.69
CA THR A 471 -4.11 -8.37 -11.69
C THR A 471 -2.61 -8.48 -11.99
N CYS A 472 -2.23 -8.23 -13.24
CA CYS A 472 -0.85 -8.36 -13.69
C CYS A 472 -0.44 -7.20 -14.58
N PHE A 473 0.87 -6.94 -14.64
CA PHE A 473 1.40 -6.06 -15.66
C PHE A 473 1.54 -6.78 -17.00
N LEU A 474 1.19 -6.12 -18.10
CA LEU A 474 1.45 -6.61 -19.45
C LEU A 474 1.99 -5.49 -20.35
N GLU A 475 3.14 -5.76 -20.96
CA GLU A 475 3.83 -4.86 -21.88
C GLU A 475 2.91 -4.42 -23.03
N GLY A 476 2.84 -3.11 -23.24
CA GLY A 476 2.07 -2.50 -24.32
C GLY A 476 0.56 -2.45 -24.11
N TRP A 477 0.06 -2.88 -22.94
CA TRP A 477 -1.34 -2.78 -22.53
C TRP A 477 -1.56 -1.97 -21.24
N MET A 478 -0.47 -1.55 -20.60
CA MET A 478 -0.44 -0.67 -19.44
C MET A 478 0.50 0.50 -19.72
N ASP A 479 0.20 1.24 -20.79
CA ASP A 479 0.94 2.44 -21.16
C ASP A 479 0.42 3.65 -20.35
N PRO A 480 1.24 4.27 -19.50
CA PRO A 480 0.82 5.38 -18.64
C PRO A 480 0.56 6.67 -19.45
N TRP A 481 0.98 6.70 -20.72
CA TRP A 481 0.81 7.83 -21.62
C TRP A 481 -0.47 7.73 -22.48
N GLY A 482 -1.32 6.73 -22.24
CA GLY A 482 -2.62 6.59 -22.89
C GLY A 482 -2.57 6.35 -24.41
N ARG A 483 -1.40 5.97 -24.97
CA ARG A 483 -1.26 5.80 -26.43
C ARG A 483 -1.90 4.53 -26.97
N ARG A 484 -2.26 3.60 -26.07
CA ARG A 484 -3.05 2.39 -26.38
C ARG A 484 -4.20 2.26 -25.38
N MET A 485 -5.26 3.00 -25.63
CA MET A 485 -6.56 2.73 -25.02
C MET A 485 -7.29 1.67 -25.83
N ILE A 486 -8.08 0.82 -25.17
CA ILE A 486 -8.97 -0.09 -25.87
C ILE A 486 -9.95 0.69 -26.74
N ASN A 487 -10.17 0.20 -27.96
CA ASN A 487 -11.06 0.80 -28.95
C ASN A 487 -12.17 -0.15 -29.40
N TRP A 488 -12.29 -1.31 -28.75
CA TRP A 488 -13.34 -2.29 -29.06
C TRP A 488 -14.66 -1.92 -28.40
N ALA A 489 -15.76 -2.29 -29.06
CA ALA A 489 -17.11 -2.13 -28.52
C ALA A 489 -17.41 -3.20 -27.45
N GLU A 490 -18.38 -2.92 -26.57
CA GLU A 490 -18.84 -3.89 -25.55
C GLU A 490 -19.35 -5.20 -26.17
N GLU A 491 -19.90 -5.14 -27.37
CA GLU A 491 -20.37 -6.29 -28.17
C GLU A 491 -19.25 -7.23 -28.63
N GLU A 492 -17.99 -6.76 -28.60
CA GLU A 492 -16.81 -7.57 -28.91
C GLU A 492 -16.25 -8.28 -27.67
N CYS A 493 -16.81 -8.04 -26.48
CA CYS A 493 -16.42 -8.71 -25.25
C CYS A 493 -17.14 -10.05 -25.11
N GLU A 494 -16.43 -11.02 -24.56
CA GLU A 494 -16.96 -12.33 -24.19
C GLU A 494 -17.55 -12.26 -22.77
N GLU A 495 -18.62 -13.01 -22.53
CA GLU A 495 -19.17 -13.23 -21.18
C GLU A 495 -18.35 -14.33 -20.48
N LEU A 496 -17.86 -14.02 -19.28
CA LEU A 496 -16.94 -14.85 -18.51
C LEU A 496 -17.55 -15.21 -17.16
N GLU A 497 -17.62 -16.50 -16.86
CA GLU A 497 -18.07 -17.04 -15.59
C GLU A 497 -16.87 -17.22 -14.64
N LEU A 498 -16.73 -16.34 -13.66
CA LEU A 498 -15.65 -16.33 -12.67
C LEU A 498 -16.09 -17.08 -11.40
N VAL A 499 -15.33 -18.10 -11.02
CA VAL A 499 -15.65 -19.04 -9.92
C VAL A 499 -14.54 -19.16 -8.88
#